data_AF-B1JZA8-F1
#
_entry.id   AF-B1JZA8-F1
#
_cell.length_a   1.000
_cell.length_b   1.000
_cell.length_c   1.000
_cell.angle_alpha   90.00
_cell.angle_beta   90.00
_cell.angle_gamma   90.00
#
_symmetry.space_group_name_H-M   'P 1'
#
loop_
_entity.id
_entity.type
_entity.pdbx_description
1 polymer ?
#
loop_
_entity_poly.entity_id
_entity_poly.type
_entity_poly.pdbx_seq_one_letter_code
_entity_poly.pdbx_strand_id
1 'polypeptide(L)'
;MKRFAIALSGALGGLLLTWFYLFVYSHISWPKLAATPAHGCYEIDKCPTSWWQGVLFLAYLLAPALFFCIVNVLAYRRWSCKRWSAMLGTGTLLTGLFYLEPYVSRMLKWRM
;
A
#
# COMPACT_ATOMS: atom_id res chain seq x y z
N MET A 1 -6.43 -25.61 11.23
CA MET A 1 -7.09 -24.41 11.80
C MET A 1 -6.12 -23.31 12.22
N LYS A 2 -5.22 -23.50 13.22
CA LYS A 2 -4.35 -22.42 13.75
C LYS A 2 -3.49 -21.69 12.70
N ARG A 3 -2.94 -22.41 11.71
CA ARG A 3 -2.13 -21.81 10.63
C ARG A 3 -2.93 -20.89 9.71
N PHE A 4 -4.16 -21.27 9.40
CA PHE A 4 -5.07 -20.43 8.59
C PHE A 4 -5.46 -19.17 9.35
N ALA A 5 -5.74 -19.27 10.65
CA ALA A 5 -6.05 -18.09 11.47
C ALA A 5 -4.90 -17.07 11.49
N ILE A 6 -3.64 -17.53 11.58
CA ILE A 6 -2.45 -16.67 11.59
C ILE A 6 -2.18 -16.04 10.21
N ALA A 7 -2.37 -16.81 9.14
CA ALA A 7 -2.28 -16.30 7.79
C ALA A 7 -3.36 -15.22 7.55
N LEU A 8 -4.59 -15.52 7.95
CA LEU A 8 -5.74 -14.62 7.81
C LEU A 8 -5.56 -13.35 8.64
N SER A 9 -5.04 -13.43 9.87
CA SER A 9 -4.75 -12.23 10.67
C SER A 9 -3.70 -11.35 10.00
N GLY A 10 -2.68 -11.93 9.37
CA GLY A 10 -1.70 -11.19 8.59
C GLY A 10 -2.33 -10.50 7.38
N ALA A 11 -3.18 -11.19 6.63
CA ALA A 11 -3.88 -10.64 5.48
C ALA A 11 -4.83 -9.50 5.87
N LEU A 12 -5.68 -9.72 6.88
CA LEU A 12 -6.60 -8.71 7.41
C LEU A 12 -5.84 -7.50 7.96
N GLY A 13 -4.73 -7.73 8.67
CA GLY A 13 -3.86 -6.67 9.16
C GLY A 13 -3.29 -5.81 8.03
N GLY A 14 -2.81 -6.44 6.94
CA GLY A 14 -2.30 -5.70 5.78
C GLY A 14 -3.38 -4.93 5.00
N LEU A 15 -4.61 -5.47 4.92
CA LEU A 15 -5.76 -4.76 4.33
C LEU A 15 -6.16 -3.54 5.18
N LEU A 16 -6.27 -3.72 6.50
CA LEU A 16 -6.57 -2.62 7.43
C LEU A 16 -5.50 -1.54 7.37
N LEU A 17 -4.22 -1.93 7.28
CA LEU A 17 -3.12 -0.99 7.16
C LEU A 17 -3.17 -0.19 5.84
N THR A 18 -3.49 -0.88 4.74
CA THR A 18 -3.70 -0.23 3.43
C THR A 18 -4.82 0.79 3.51
N TRP A 19 -5.98 0.40 4.06
CA TRP A 19 -7.10 1.30 4.27
C TRP A 19 -6.72 2.50 5.13
N PHE A 20 -6.02 2.26 6.25
CA PHE A 20 -5.59 3.31 7.18
C PHE A 20 -4.68 4.34 6.49
N TYR A 21 -3.65 3.91 5.75
CA TYR A 21 -2.75 4.84 5.07
C TYR A 21 -3.47 5.64 3.98
N LEU A 22 -4.28 4.98 3.14
CA LEU A 22 -5.05 5.67 2.10
C LEU A 22 -6.04 6.65 2.72
N PHE A 23 -6.71 6.27 3.81
CA PHE A 23 -7.63 7.14 4.53
C PHE A 23 -6.91 8.36 5.10
N VAL A 24 -5.83 8.16 5.86
CA VAL A 24 -5.06 9.25 6.47
C VAL A 24 -4.53 10.19 5.38
N TYR A 25 -3.88 9.67 4.35
CA TYR A 25 -3.31 10.50 3.30
C TYR A 25 -4.38 11.21 2.47
N SER A 26 -5.56 10.61 2.23
CA SER A 26 -6.66 11.31 1.55
C SER A 26 -7.25 12.47 2.38
N HIS A 27 -7.18 12.41 3.71
CA HIS A 27 -7.71 13.44 4.62
C HIS A 27 -6.68 14.51 5.01
N ILE A 28 -5.41 14.33 4.64
CA ILE A 28 -4.42 15.39 4.78
C ILE A 28 -4.74 16.49 3.75
N SER A 29 -4.78 17.73 4.22
CA SER A 29 -4.92 18.91 3.37
C SER A 29 -3.62 19.16 2.61
N TRP A 30 -3.40 18.41 1.52
CA TRP A 30 -2.25 18.63 0.63
C TRP A 30 -2.34 20.03 0.00
N PRO A 31 -1.20 20.73 -0.16
CA PRO A 31 -1.19 22.00 -0.86
C PRO A 31 -1.73 21.82 -2.28
N LYS A 32 -2.65 22.70 -2.69
CA LYS A 32 -3.23 22.71 -4.03
C LYS A 32 -2.16 23.15 -5.03
N LEU A 33 -1.42 22.19 -5.55
CA LEU A 33 -0.49 22.42 -6.65
C LEU A 33 -1.32 22.70 -7.90
N ALA A 34 -0.95 23.73 -8.68
CA ALA A 34 -1.58 23.93 -9.98
C ALA A 34 -1.34 22.66 -10.80
N ALA A 35 -2.45 22.04 -11.23
CA ALA A 35 -2.40 20.77 -11.93
C ALA A 35 -1.57 20.96 -13.21
N THR A 36 -0.31 20.53 -13.19
CA THR A 36 0.37 20.19 -14.43
C THR A 36 -0.41 19.01 -14.97
N PRO A 37 -1.10 19.14 -16.11
CA PRO A 37 -1.86 18.03 -16.66
C PRO A 37 -0.87 16.89 -16.84
N ALA A 38 -1.09 15.78 -16.12
CA ALA A 38 -0.39 14.55 -16.42
C ALA A 38 -0.60 14.31 -17.92
N HIS A 39 0.48 14.16 -18.69
CA HIS A 39 0.39 14.03 -20.13
C HIS A 39 -0.54 12.83 -20.47
N GLY A 40 -1.76 13.11 -20.91
CA GLY A 40 -2.76 12.10 -21.30
C GLY A 40 -3.98 12.01 -20.38
N CYS A 41 -5.05 11.42 -20.91
CA CYS A 41 -6.29 11.20 -20.18
C CYS A 41 -6.15 9.97 -19.26
N TYR A 42 -6.25 10.20 -17.95
CA TYR A 42 -6.03 9.18 -16.92
C TYR A 42 -7.30 8.83 -16.12
N GLU A 43 -8.44 9.44 -16.50
CA GLU A 43 -9.74 9.16 -15.90
C GLU A 43 -10.20 7.76 -16.35
N ILE A 44 -10.28 6.82 -15.40
CA ILE A 44 -10.62 5.41 -15.66
C ILE A 44 -11.97 5.28 -16.37
N ASP A 45 -12.93 6.15 -16.06
CA ASP A 45 -14.27 6.13 -16.64
C ASP A 45 -14.38 6.84 -18.00
N LYS A 46 -13.45 7.75 -18.31
CA LYS A 46 -13.54 8.58 -19.52
C LYS A 46 -12.61 8.14 -20.64
N CYS A 47 -11.61 7.32 -20.31
CA CYS A 47 -10.58 6.95 -21.26
C CYS A 47 -10.38 5.45 -21.37
N PRO A 48 -10.02 4.95 -22.57
CA PRO A 48 -9.81 3.54 -22.81
C PRO A 48 -8.61 3.08 -21.99
N THR A 49 -8.89 2.52 -20.81
CA THR A 49 -7.90 1.95 -19.91
C THR A 49 -7.71 0.47 -20.25
N SER A 50 -6.46 0.04 -20.30
CA SER A 50 -6.13 -1.37 -20.54
C SER A 50 -6.47 -2.19 -19.30
N TRP A 51 -6.97 -3.41 -19.51
CA TRP A 51 -7.31 -4.33 -18.41
C TRP A 51 -6.13 -4.58 -17.44
N TRP A 52 -4.89 -4.49 -17.94
CA TRP A 52 -3.67 -4.58 -17.14
C TRP A 52 -3.56 -3.49 -16.06
N GLN A 53 -4.08 -2.28 -16.32
CA GLN A 53 -4.08 -1.19 -15.33
C GLN A 53 -4.98 -1.54 -14.13
N GLY A 54 -6.11 -2.19 -14.37
CA GLY A 54 -6.97 -2.71 -13.30
C GLY A 54 -6.29 -3.79 -12.47
N VAL A 55 -5.55 -4.70 -13.12
CA VAL A 55 -4.77 -5.74 -12.43
C VAL A 55 -3.66 -5.12 -11.58
N LEU A 56 -2.93 -4.13 -12.11
CA LEU A 56 -1.89 -3.42 -11.36
C LEU A 56 -2.48 -2.66 -10.17
N PHE A 57 -3.67 -2.07 -10.32
CA PHE A 57 -4.36 -1.40 -9.22
C PHE A 57 -4.80 -2.38 -8.12
N LEU A 58 -5.35 -3.53 -8.49
CA LEU A 58 -5.66 -4.59 -7.52
C LEU A 58 -4.41 -5.11 -6.82
N ALA A 59 -3.33 -5.33 -7.57
CA ALA A 59 -2.05 -5.75 -7.01
C ALA A 59 -1.50 -4.69 -6.03
N TYR A 60 -1.60 -3.42 -6.38
CA TYR A 60 -1.22 -2.29 -5.53
C TYR A 60 -1.96 -2.32 -4.18
N LEU A 61 -3.28 -2.53 -4.20
CA LEU A 61 -4.10 -2.61 -2.98
C LEU A 61 -3.86 -3.88 -2.16
N LEU A 62 -3.64 -5.02 -2.82
CA LEU A 62 -3.50 -6.32 -2.15
C LEU A 62 -2.07 -6.66 -1.74
N ALA A 63 -1.06 -5.98 -2.28
CA ALA A 63 0.34 -6.28 -2.02
C ALA A 63 0.71 -6.28 -0.53
N PRO A 64 0.29 -5.29 0.30
CA PRO A 64 0.56 -5.33 1.73
C PRO A 64 -0.11 -6.53 2.41
N ALA A 65 -1.37 -6.82 2.06
CA ALA A 65 -2.09 -7.97 2.61
C ALA A 65 -1.39 -9.30 2.31
N LEU A 66 -0.93 -9.49 1.07
CA LEU A 66 -0.16 -10.68 0.68
C LEU A 66 1.18 -10.76 1.41
N PHE A 67 1.91 -9.65 1.51
CA PHE A 67 3.18 -9.58 2.23
C PHE A 67 3.01 -9.96 3.71
N PHE A 68 2.08 -9.33 4.41
CA PHE A 68 1.84 -9.61 5.83
C PHE A 68 1.32 -11.04 6.06
N CYS A 69 0.50 -11.57 5.15
CA CYS A 69 0.09 -12.97 5.17
C CYS A 69 1.30 -13.91 5.10
N ILE A 70 2.18 -13.74 4.10
CA ILE A 70 3.37 -14.58 3.90
C ILE A 70 4.31 -14.48 5.11
N VAL A 71 4.58 -13.27 5.60
CA VAL A 71 5.45 -13.06 6.78
C VAL A 71 4.90 -13.79 8.00
N ASN A 72 3.59 -13.74 8.25
CA ASN A 72 2.97 -14.41 9.39
C ASN A 72 3.01 -15.95 9.24
N VAL A 73 2.82 -16.48 8.03
CA VAL A 73 2.95 -17.92 7.75
C VAL A 73 4.39 -18.39 8.00
N LEU A 74 5.40 -17.63 7.57
CA LEU A 74 6.81 -17.99 7.75
C LEU A 74 7.26 -17.85 9.21
N ALA A 75 6.82 -16.79 9.88
CA ALA A 75 7.23 -16.49 11.25
C ALA A 75 6.68 -17.50 12.26
N TYR A 76 5.48 -18.05 12.03
CA TYR A 76 4.77 -18.93 12.95
C TYR A 76 5.61 -20.07 13.54
N ARG A 77 6.54 -20.67 12.78
CA ARG A 77 7.39 -21.78 13.27
C ARG A 77 8.87 -21.45 13.40
N ARG A 78 9.36 -20.43 12.72
CA ARG A 78 10.81 -20.28 12.47
C ARG A 78 11.44 -19.08 13.14
N TRP A 79 10.66 -18.08 13.56
CA TRP A 79 11.20 -16.78 13.94
C TRP A 79 10.99 -16.48 15.42
N SER A 80 11.95 -15.77 16.02
CA SER A 80 11.79 -15.17 17.34
C SER A 80 10.85 -13.96 17.28
N CYS A 81 10.16 -13.65 18.39
CA CYS A 81 9.25 -12.50 18.47
C CYS A 81 9.94 -11.18 18.06
N LYS A 82 11.23 -11.01 18.39
CA LYS A 82 12.03 -9.83 17.99
C LYS A 82 12.14 -9.70 16.47
N ARG A 83 12.49 -10.79 15.78
CA ARG A 83 12.63 -10.79 14.31
C ARG A 83 11.28 -10.58 13.62
N TRP A 84 10.23 -11.21 14.13
CA TRP A 84 8.87 -11.03 13.62
C TRP A 84 8.41 -9.57 13.76
N SER A 85 8.54 -8.98 14.95
CA SER A 85 8.17 -7.59 15.20
C SER A 85 8.99 -6.62 14.33
N ALA A 86 10.30 -6.84 14.19
CA ALA A 86 11.15 -6.02 13.33
C ALA A 86 10.67 -6.05 11.87
N MET A 87 10.39 -7.24 11.32
CA MET A 87 9.90 -7.37 9.94
C MET A 87 8.53 -6.72 9.74
N LEU A 88 7.62 -6.87 10.71
CA LEU A 88 6.32 -6.21 10.66
C LEU A 88 6.44 -4.68 10.74
N GLY A 89 7.31 -4.17 11.61
CA GLY A 89 7.58 -2.75 11.74
C GLY A 89 8.17 -2.17 10.45
N THR A 90 9.21 -2.82 9.90
CA THR A 90 9.80 -2.41 8.63
C THR A 90 8.80 -2.48 7.48
N GLY A 91 8.03 -3.56 7.37
CA GLY A 91 7.00 -3.71 6.34
C GLY A 91 5.93 -2.64 6.43
N THR A 92 5.50 -2.28 7.65
CA THR A 92 4.55 -1.21 7.91
C THR A 92 5.10 0.14 7.45
N LEU A 93 6.34 0.48 7.84
CA LEU A 93 7.00 1.72 7.44
C LEU A 93 7.15 1.83 5.92
N LEU A 94 7.62 0.77 5.27
CA LEU A 94 7.78 0.72 3.81
C LEU A 94 6.44 0.87 3.10
N THR A 95 5.38 0.24 3.61
CA THR A 95 4.03 0.38 3.06
C THR A 95 3.53 1.82 3.17
N GLY A 96 3.74 2.48 4.31
CA GLY A 96 3.42 3.89 4.48
C GLY A 96 4.16 4.78 3.48
N LEU A 97 5.47 4.61 3.35
CA LEU A 97 6.28 5.35 2.37
C LEU A 97 5.82 5.12 0.92
N PHE A 98 5.46 3.89 0.59
CA PHE A 98 4.97 3.52 -0.73
C PHE A 98 3.63 4.20 -1.07
N TYR A 99 2.69 4.27 -0.11
CA TYR A 99 1.44 5.00 -0.28
C TYR A 99 1.59 6.51 -0.20
N LEU A 100 2.65 7.01 0.44
CA LEU A 100 2.96 8.43 0.57
C LEU A 100 3.58 9.02 -0.72
N GLU A 101 4.36 8.22 -1.45
CA GLU A 101 5.05 8.61 -2.69
C GLU A 101 4.17 9.43 -3.65
N PRO A 102 2.97 8.99 -4.07
CA PRO A 102 2.18 9.71 -5.07
C PRO A 102 1.67 11.08 -4.60
N TYR A 103 1.62 11.31 -3.28
CA TYR A 103 1.24 12.59 -2.70
C TYR A 103 2.42 13.55 -2.62
N VAL A 104 3.61 13.03 -2.28
CA VAL A 104 4.83 13.85 -2.11
C VAL A 104 5.55 14.12 -3.42
N SER A 105 5.56 13.17 -4.36
CA SER A 105 6.22 13.36 -5.67
C SER A 105 5.58 14.49 -6.48
N ARG A 106 4.26 14.68 -6.34
CA ARG A 106 3.54 15.85 -6.87
C ARG A 106 4.06 17.18 -6.31
N MET A 107 4.44 17.22 -5.02
CA MET A 107 5.02 18.41 -4.40
C MET A 107 6.47 18.65 -4.83
N LEU A 108 7.29 17.59 -4.88
CA LEU A 108 8.71 17.71 -5.25
C LEU A 108 8.89 18.17 -6.71
N LYS A 109 8.07 17.65 -7.63
CA LYS A 109 8.13 17.99 -9.05
C LYS A 109 7.76 19.44 -9.37
N TRP A 110 7.11 20.15 -8.44
CA TRP A 110 6.76 21.57 -8.57
C TRP A 110 7.84 22.52 -8.04
N ARG A 111 8.80 22.02 -7.24
CA ARG A 111 9.85 22.83 -6.62
C ARG A 111 11.14 22.88 -7.47
N MET A 112 11.30 21.99 -8.43
CA MET A 112 12.35 22.04 -9.47
C MET A 112 11.80 22.70 -10.73
#